data_AF-A0A614NJ76-F1
#
_entry.id   AF-A0A614NJ76-F1
#
_cell.length_a   1.000
_cell.length_b   1.000
_cell.length_c   1.000
_cell.angle_alpha   90.00
_cell.angle_beta   90.00
_cell.angle_gamma   90.00
#
_symmetry.space_group_name_H-M   'P 1'
#
loop_
_entity.id
_entity.type
_entity.pdbx_description
1 polymer ?
#
loop_
_entity_poly.entity_id
_entity_poly.type
_entity_poly.pdbx_seq_one_letter_code
_entity_poly.pdbx_strand_id
1 'polypeptide(L)'
;ISLHCPLTPENYHLLNHAAFDQMKNGVMVINTSRGALIDSQAAIEALKNQKIGSLGMDVYENERDLFFEDKSNDVIQDDVFRRLSACHNVLFTGHQAFLTAEALISISETTLQNLSQLEKGEACPNALF
;
A
#
# COMPACT_ATOMS: atom_id res chain seq x y z
N ILE A 1 12.16 -7.47 5.09
CA ILE A 1 11.99 -7.25 3.63
C ILE A 1 11.10 -6.03 3.47
N SER A 2 11.47 -5.06 2.63
CA SER A 2 10.65 -3.87 2.33
C SER A 2 10.48 -3.72 0.82
N LEU A 3 9.24 -3.53 0.35
CA LEU A 3 8.93 -3.40 -1.07
C LEU A 3 8.93 -1.91 -1.49
N HIS A 4 9.77 -1.60 -2.49
CA HIS A 4 9.90 -0.28 -3.11
C HIS A 4 9.99 -0.43 -4.64
N CYS A 5 8.92 -0.96 -5.25
CA CYS A 5 8.85 -1.18 -6.68
C CYS A 5 7.46 -0.86 -7.24
N PRO A 6 7.36 -0.43 -8.51
CA PRO A 6 6.06 -0.27 -9.15
C PRO A 6 5.38 -1.62 -9.31
N LEU A 7 4.04 -1.63 -9.33
CA LEU A 7 3.28 -2.79 -9.76
C LEU A 7 3.33 -2.90 -11.28
N THR A 8 3.69 -4.08 -11.77
CA THR A 8 3.67 -4.48 -13.18
C THR A 8 3.02 -5.87 -13.30
N PRO A 9 2.60 -6.30 -14.50
CA PRO A 9 2.08 -7.64 -14.71
C PRO A 9 3.03 -8.76 -14.24
N GLU A 10 4.33 -8.54 -14.38
CA GLU A 10 5.37 -9.53 -14.06
C GLU A 10 5.59 -9.72 -12.55
N ASN A 11 5.26 -8.70 -11.74
CA ASN A 11 5.44 -8.73 -10.29
C ASN A 11 4.12 -8.73 -9.51
N TYR A 12 3.01 -8.99 -10.20
CA TYR A 12 1.74 -9.29 -9.57
C TYR A 12 1.89 -10.50 -8.64
N HIS A 13 1.49 -10.36 -7.37
CA HIS A 13 1.67 -11.37 -6.32
C HIS A 13 3.14 -11.84 -6.19
N LEU A 14 4.10 -10.91 -6.34
CA LEU A 14 5.53 -11.19 -6.18
C LEU A 14 5.82 -11.91 -4.85
N LEU A 15 5.18 -11.47 -3.75
CA LEU A 15 5.20 -12.17 -2.48
C LEU A 15 3.95 -13.05 -2.34
N ASN A 16 4.06 -14.28 -2.85
CA ASN A 16 3.05 -15.33 -2.74
C ASN A 16 3.50 -16.47 -1.81
N HIS A 17 2.73 -17.56 -1.73
CA HIS A 17 3.07 -18.73 -0.91
C HIS A 17 4.50 -19.24 -1.11
N ALA A 18 4.92 -19.45 -2.36
CA ALA A 18 6.25 -19.97 -2.67
C ALA A 18 7.36 -18.98 -2.27
N ALA A 19 7.10 -17.68 -2.38
CA ALA A 19 8.03 -16.66 -1.89
C ALA A 19 8.16 -16.72 -0.36
N PHE A 20 7.04 -16.82 0.38
CA PHE A 20 7.06 -16.91 1.84
C PHE A 20 7.73 -18.19 2.35
N ASP A 21 7.56 -19.32 1.67
CA ASP A 21 8.19 -20.58 2.06
C ASP A 21 9.73 -20.51 2.05
N GLN A 22 10.29 -19.74 1.12
CA GLN A 22 11.72 -19.48 1.00
C GLN A 22 12.27 -18.52 2.06
N MET A 23 11.39 -17.79 2.77
CA MET A 23 11.81 -16.83 3.79
C MET A 23 12.17 -17.52 5.11
N LYS A 24 12.97 -16.82 5.92
CA LYS A 24 13.24 -17.19 7.31
C LYS A 24 11.94 -17.14 8.11
N ASN A 25 11.78 -18.06 9.07
CA ASN A 25 10.67 -17.99 10.03
C ASN A 25 10.78 -16.72 10.88
N GLY A 26 9.65 -16.08 11.17
CA GLY A 26 9.58 -14.81 11.88
C GLY A 26 10.03 -13.59 11.05
N VAL A 27 10.06 -13.66 9.71
CA VAL A 27 10.49 -12.53 8.88
C VAL A 27 9.54 -11.33 9.04
N MET A 28 10.11 -10.12 9.05
CA MET A 28 9.34 -8.87 8.95
C MET A 28 9.20 -8.44 7.50
N VAL A 29 7.98 -8.12 7.07
CA VAL A 29 7.64 -7.64 5.72
C VAL A 29 6.98 -6.27 5.83
N ILE A 30 7.45 -5.29 5.06
CA ILE A 30 6.87 -3.94 4.97
C ILE A 30 6.54 -3.65 3.51
N ASN A 31 5.33 -3.12 3.25
CA ASN A 31 4.91 -2.71 1.92
C ASN A 31 4.27 -1.32 1.95
N THR A 32 4.97 -0.36 1.34
CA THR A 32 4.46 1.00 1.06
C THR A 32 4.34 1.25 -0.45
N SER A 33 4.39 0.19 -1.26
CA SER A 33 4.36 0.26 -2.73
C SER A 33 2.92 0.13 -3.25
N ARG A 34 2.53 -1.04 -3.76
CA ARG A 34 1.15 -1.35 -4.15
C ARG A 34 0.70 -2.64 -3.47
N GLY A 35 -0.58 -2.71 -3.10
CA GLY A 35 -1.15 -3.88 -2.42
C GLY A 35 -0.89 -5.18 -3.19
N ALA A 36 -1.14 -5.17 -4.51
CA ALA A 36 -1.08 -6.36 -5.37
C ALA A 36 0.33 -6.95 -5.61
N LEU A 37 1.36 -6.40 -4.98
CA LEU A 37 2.68 -7.05 -4.90
C LEU A 37 2.69 -8.20 -3.88
N ILE A 38 1.75 -8.20 -2.93
CA ILE A 38 1.60 -9.22 -1.90
C ILE A 38 0.28 -9.93 -2.13
N ASP A 39 0.33 -11.25 -2.24
CA ASP A 39 -0.88 -12.07 -2.18
C ASP A 39 -1.40 -12.06 -0.74
N SER A 40 -2.50 -11.34 -0.51
CA SER A 40 -3.04 -11.12 0.84
C SER A 40 -3.49 -12.43 1.51
N GLN A 41 -3.96 -13.42 0.74
CA GLN A 41 -4.35 -14.72 1.28
C GLN A 41 -3.13 -15.53 1.70
N ALA A 42 -2.08 -15.53 0.88
CA ALA A 42 -0.82 -16.17 1.23
C ALA A 42 -0.17 -15.55 2.46
N ALA A 43 -0.24 -14.22 2.60
CA ALA A 43 0.27 -13.51 3.75
C ALA A 43 -0.47 -13.90 5.05
N ILE A 44 -1.80 -14.06 5.00
CA ILE A 44 -2.60 -14.54 6.15
C ILE A 44 -2.11 -15.91 6.62
N GLU A 45 -1.96 -16.88 5.71
CA GLU A 45 -1.52 -18.22 6.10
C GLU A 45 -0.05 -18.21 6.59
N ALA A 46 0.82 -17.38 5.98
CA ALA A 46 2.19 -17.22 6.43
C ALA A 46 2.29 -16.58 7.83
N LEU A 47 1.41 -15.65 8.18
CA LEU A 47 1.27 -15.10 9.53
C LEU A 47 0.80 -16.16 10.53
N LYS A 48 -0.26 -16.90 10.18
CA LYS A 48 -0.81 -17.99 11.01
C LYS A 48 0.23 -19.08 11.30
N ASN A 49 1.07 -19.40 10.31
CA ASN A 49 2.15 -20.39 10.44
C ASN A 49 3.43 -19.82 11.07
N GLN A 50 3.41 -18.57 11.55
CA GLN A 50 4.57 -17.85 12.11
C GLN A 50 5.76 -17.75 11.14
N LYS A 51 5.53 -17.95 9.84
CA LYS A 51 6.53 -17.71 8.81
C LYS A 51 6.82 -16.21 8.74
N ILE A 52 5.76 -15.40 8.65
CA ILE A 52 5.85 -13.94 8.84
C ILE A 52 5.70 -13.64 10.33
N GLY A 53 6.71 -12.98 10.89
CA GLY A 53 6.70 -12.52 12.28
C GLY A 53 6.02 -11.16 12.45
N SER A 54 6.10 -10.29 11.45
CA SER A 54 5.44 -8.98 11.45
C SER A 54 5.16 -8.49 10.04
N LEU A 55 4.03 -7.84 9.84
CA LEU A 55 3.61 -7.28 8.55
C LEU A 55 3.20 -5.81 8.71
N GLY A 56 3.81 -4.92 7.95
CA GLY A 56 3.41 -3.50 7.86
C GLY A 56 2.93 -3.18 6.45
N MET A 57 1.75 -2.59 6.33
CA MET A 57 1.13 -2.29 5.04
C MET A 57 0.55 -0.87 5.05
N ASP A 58 1.09 0.01 4.20
CA ASP A 58 0.49 1.33 3.95
C ASP A 58 -0.51 1.32 2.79
N VAL A 59 -0.58 0.18 2.09
CA VAL A 59 -1.38 -0.05 0.89
C VAL A 59 -2.01 -1.44 0.96
N TYR A 60 -3.18 -1.61 0.36
CA TYR A 60 -3.90 -2.89 0.33
C TYR A 60 -4.53 -3.11 -1.04
N GLU A 61 -4.73 -4.37 -1.45
CA GLU A 61 -5.22 -4.69 -2.80
C GLU A 61 -6.57 -4.04 -3.11
N ASN A 62 -7.46 -4.00 -2.13
CA ASN A 62 -8.78 -3.36 -2.24
C ASN A 62 -8.81 -2.01 -1.49
N GLU A 63 -7.71 -1.25 -1.49
CA GLU A 63 -7.58 -0.01 -0.70
C GLU A 63 -8.61 1.07 -1.03
N ARG A 64 -9.11 1.12 -2.28
CA ARG A 64 -10.02 2.18 -2.74
C ARG A 64 -11.31 2.26 -1.94
N ASP A 65 -11.85 1.12 -1.52
CA ASP A 65 -13.13 1.05 -0.79
C ASP A 65 -12.96 1.21 0.73
N LEU A 66 -11.70 1.28 1.22
CA LEU A 66 -11.39 1.16 2.66
C LEU A 66 -10.61 2.34 3.25
N PHE A 67 -9.69 2.98 2.52
CA PHE A 67 -8.64 3.82 3.15
C PHE A 67 -8.92 5.33 3.17
N PHE A 68 -9.85 5.83 2.36
CA PHE A 68 -10.06 7.29 2.19
C PHE A 68 -11.33 7.82 2.87
N GLU A 69 -12.08 6.97 3.56
CA GLU A 69 -13.34 7.32 4.21
C GLU A 69 -13.37 6.78 5.64
N ASP A 70 -14.09 7.48 6.53
CA ASP A 70 -14.36 6.96 7.88
C ASP A 70 -15.39 5.82 7.79
N LYS A 71 -14.90 4.59 7.98
CA LYS A 71 -15.71 3.36 8.02
C LYS A 71 -15.92 2.84 9.46
N SER A 72 -15.68 3.66 10.49
CA SER A 72 -15.76 3.22 11.90
C SER A 72 -17.15 2.74 12.32
N ASN A 73 -18.21 3.25 11.68
CA ASN A 73 -19.59 2.85 11.92
C ASN A 73 -20.12 1.85 10.89
N ASP A 74 -19.29 1.47 9.90
CA ASP A 74 -19.67 0.59 8.81
C ASP A 74 -19.18 -0.83 9.05
N VAL A 75 -19.99 -1.79 8.59
CA VAL A 75 -19.58 -3.21 8.57
C VAL A 75 -18.64 -3.42 7.38
N ILE A 76 -17.33 -3.38 7.62
CA ILE A 76 -16.31 -3.73 6.61
C ILE A 76 -16.56 -5.14 6.05
N GLN A 77 -16.95 -5.29 4.79
CA GLN A 77 -17.24 -6.62 4.23
C GLN A 77 -16.00 -7.40 3.76
N ASP A 78 -14.82 -6.75 3.76
CA ASP A 78 -13.57 -7.40 3.41
C ASP A 78 -13.04 -8.23 4.60
N ASP A 79 -13.30 -9.54 4.55
CA ASP A 79 -12.87 -10.50 5.56
C ASP A 79 -11.34 -10.63 5.64
N VAL A 80 -10.62 -10.43 4.54
CA VAL A 80 -9.14 -10.52 4.49
C VAL A 80 -8.55 -9.36 5.27
N PHE A 81 -9.03 -8.13 5.02
CA PHE A 81 -8.62 -6.94 5.76
C PHE A 81 -8.89 -7.11 7.26
N ARG A 82 -10.11 -7.51 7.65
CA ARG A 82 -10.45 -7.73 9.06
C ARG A 82 -9.55 -8.76 9.74
N ARG A 83 -9.30 -9.90 9.09
CA ARG A 83 -8.43 -10.95 9.63
C ARG A 83 -7.01 -10.44 9.84
N LEU A 84 -6.47 -9.71 8.87
CA LEU A 84 -5.15 -9.11 9.00
C LEU A 84 -5.11 -8.04 10.10
N SER A 85 -6.08 -7.12 10.16
CA SER A 85 -6.11 -6.05 11.17
C SER A 85 -6.30 -6.58 12.59
N ALA A 86 -6.92 -7.74 12.77
CA ALA A 86 -7.07 -8.38 14.07
C ALA A 86 -5.76 -8.99 14.60
N CYS A 87 -4.77 -9.22 13.74
CA CYS A 87 -3.47 -9.77 14.14
C CYS A 87 -2.61 -8.68 14.80
N HIS A 88 -2.20 -8.90 16.06
CA HIS A 88 -1.39 -7.93 16.82
C HIS A 88 -0.04 -7.57 16.19
N ASN A 89 0.49 -8.43 15.33
CA ASN A 89 1.76 -8.24 14.62
C ASN A 89 1.56 -7.72 13.18
N VAL A 90 0.38 -7.18 12.88
CA VAL A 90 0.07 -6.52 11.61
C VAL A 90 -0.27 -5.06 11.90
N LEU A 91 0.36 -4.16 11.14
CA LEU A 91 0.08 -2.73 11.20
C LEU A 91 -0.37 -2.24 9.83
N PHE A 92 -1.52 -1.56 9.80
CA PHE A 92 -2.01 -0.86 8.63
C PHE A 92 -1.94 0.64 8.81
N THR A 93 -1.54 1.34 7.75
CA THR A 93 -1.73 2.77 7.57
C THR A 93 -2.43 3.02 6.23
N GLY A 94 -3.22 4.09 6.15
CA GLY A 94 -4.04 4.38 4.96
C GLY A 94 -3.34 5.31 3.99
N HIS A 95 -2.42 4.79 3.17
CA HIS A 95 -1.67 5.56 2.18
C HIS A 95 -1.00 6.83 2.76
N GLN A 96 -0.39 6.68 3.94
CA GLN A 96 0.20 7.77 4.73
C GLN A 96 1.70 7.94 4.51
N ALA A 97 2.35 7.13 3.67
CA ALA A 97 3.80 7.22 3.43
C ALA A 97 4.27 8.60 2.96
N PHE A 98 3.41 9.39 2.30
CA PHE A 98 3.72 10.75 1.85
C PHE A 98 3.25 11.85 2.83
N LEU A 99 2.65 11.50 3.98
CA LEU A 99 1.97 12.45 4.86
C LEU A 99 2.93 13.20 5.79
N THR A 100 3.87 13.93 5.21
CA THR A 100 4.74 14.90 5.92
C THR A 100 4.47 16.32 5.44
N ALA A 101 4.78 17.33 6.26
CA ALA A 101 4.55 18.72 5.91
C ALA A 101 5.29 19.10 4.61
N GLU A 102 6.54 18.66 4.47
CA GLU A 102 7.40 18.93 3.31
C GLU A 102 6.83 18.31 2.04
N ALA A 103 6.40 17.05 2.09
CA ALA A 103 5.82 16.37 0.94
C ALA A 103 4.50 17.01 0.51
N LEU A 104 3.63 17.37 1.47
CA LEU A 104 2.38 18.08 1.19
C LEU A 104 2.61 19.47 0.60
N ILE A 105 3.65 20.19 1.04
CA ILE A 105 4.08 21.45 0.44
C ILE A 105 4.53 21.23 -1.00
N SER A 106 5.43 20.28 -1.26
CA SER A 106 5.90 19.99 -2.63
C SER A 106 4.77 19.54 -3.58
N ILE A 107 3.80 18.77 -3.08
CA ILE A 107 2.58 18.43 -3.82
C ILE A 107 1.81 19.71 -4.17
N SER A 108 1.57 20.57 -3.19
CA SER A 108 0.84 21.83 -3.37
C SER A 108 1.53 22.76 -4.38
N GLU A 109 2.86 22.92 -4.27
CA GLU A 109 3.68 23.71 -5.20
C GLU A 109 3.58 23.17 -6.63
N THR A 110 3.72 21.84 -6.81
CA THR A 110 3.61 21.18 -8.11
C THR A 110 2.21 21.37 -8.70
N THR A 111 1.16 21.21 -7.89
CA THR A 111 -0.23 21.41 -8.32
C THR A 111 -0.48 22.84 -8.80
N LEU A 112 -0.04 23.85 -8.03
CA LEU A 112 -0.19 25.26 -8.40
C LEU A 112 0.62 25.61 -9.65
N GLN A 113 1.84 25.08 -9.77
CA GLN A 113 2.69 25.28 -10.94
C GLN A 113 2.04 24.68 -12.20
N ASN A 114 1.49 23.47 -12.12
CA ASN A 114 0.76 22.85 -13.23
C ASN A 114 -0.40 23.74 -13.68
N LEU A 115 -1.19 24.26 -12.74
CA LEU A 115 -2.32 25.15 -13.04
C LEU A 115 -1.85 26.46 -13.69
N SER A 116 -0.78 27.07 -13.19
CA SER A 116 -0.23 28.29 -13.79
C SER A 116 0.26 28.08 -15.22
N GLN A 117 0.88 26.94 -15.52
CA GLN A 117 1.34 26.61 -16.88
C GLN A 117 0.14 26.49 -17.82
N LEU A 118 -0.90 25.75 -17.40
CA LEU A 118 -2.11 25.57 -18.19
C LEU A 118 -2.84 26.91 -18.43
N GLU A 119 -2.96 27.77 -17.41
CA GLU A 119 -3.57 29.10 -17.53
C GLU A 119 -2.82 30.00 -18.54
N LYS A 120 -1.50 29.94 -18.55
CA LYS A 120 -0.64 30.72 -19.46
C LYS A 120 -0.56 30.14 -20.88
N GLY A 121 -1.14 28.96 -21.12
CA GLY A 121 -0.98 28.22 -22.37
C GLY A 121 0.42 27.64 -22.57
N GLU A 122 1.18 27.47 -21.50
CA GLU A 122 2.49 26.81 -21.50
C GLU A 122 2.33 25.29 -21.46
N ALA A 123 3.28 24.56 -22.06
CA ALA A 123 3.29 23.10 -21.99
C ALA A 123 3.55 22.63 -20.55
N CYS A 124 2.57 21.96 -19.95
CA CYS A 124 2.69 21.35 -18.62
C CYS A 124 3.26 19.93 -18.74
N PRO A 125 4.45 19.63 -18.20
CA PRO A 125 5.06 18.31 -18.32
C PRO A 125 4.31 17.22 -17.54
N ASN A 126 3.42 17.62 -16.64
CA ASN A 126 2.58 16.71 -15.84
C ASN A 126 1.18 16.48 -16.45
N ALA A 127 0.92 16.98 -17.67
CA ALA A 127 -0.29 16.64 -18.40
C ALA A 127 -0.30 15.13 -18.74
N LEU A 128 -1.44 14.48 -18.55
CA LEU A 128 -1.56 13.02 -18.76
C LEU A 128 -1.75 12.65 -20.24
N PHE A 129 -2.22 13.60 -21.05
CA PHE A 129 -2.46 13.47 -22.49
C PHE A 129 -2.57 14.86 -23.12
#